data_AF-A0A6I7WZG8-F1
#
_entry.id   AF-A0A6I7WZG8-F1
#
_cell.length_a   1.000
_cell.length_b   1.000
_cell.length_c   1.000
_cell.angle_alpha   90.00
_cell.angle_beta   90.00
_cell.angle_gamma   90.00
#
_symmetry.space_group_name_H-M   'P 1'
#
loop_
_entity.id
_entity.type
_entity.pdbx_description
1 polymer ?
#
loop_
_entity_poly.entity_id
_entity_poly.type
_entity_poly.pdbx_seq_one_letter_code
_entity_poly.pdbx_strand_id
1 'polypeptide(L)'
;MKKLLLTSLLFISLNQLCNAGLVDAEVVFKTKYQAHTGGKALTTTIAGPQTIVEPGVEFPSDTSIAAIAAGKRGDSITYQHNHETYYSVVDVDMYPMIIVGVNIGNDFIEFDYTDSGKFSRVFQNTYIFEFNNDSLPVDITSATIDRSVTTFPLTDDDVQFVGNQLSINVQGLPFNSDSFIRINVGAGDPGYAVGDTGPAGGWVFYVTDGGAHGLEAAPRNLQKYTWGCSDTNTGANGVDVNTGKQNTRAIIHTKCKHPGQVNDRVAAKLVSSYEHNGHNDWFLPSKDELNLIYSNLYLHDLGYFPRQTESYWSSTEVDATSAYVTHFTYTSDKEYGATNGIVFKDIALSIRPIRSF
;
A
#
# COMPACT_ATOMS: atom_id res chain seq x y z
N MET A 1 -17.48 -23.54 -31.09
CA MET A 1 -17.08 -22.26 -31.74
C MET A 1 -16.67 -21.30 -30.63
N LYS A 2 -15.39 -20.94 -30.58
CA LYS A 2 -14.79 -20.04 -29.58
C LYS A 2 -15.40 -18.65 -29.70
N LYS A 3 -15.92 -18.09 -28.61
CA LYS A 3 -16.11 -16.63 -28.47
C LYS A 3 -15.07 -16.13 -27.48
N LEU A 4 -14.01 -15.55 -28.05
CA LEU A 4 -13.09 -14.66 -27.35
C LEU A 4 -13.88 -13.38 -27.05
N LEU A 5 -14.18 -13.10 -25.77
CA LEU A 5 -14.71 -11.81 -25.35
C LEU A 5 -13.53 -11.03 -24.76
N LEU A 6 -13.02 -10.09 -25.54
CA LEU A 6 -11.98 -9.14 -25.12
C LEU A 6 -12.70 -8.00 -24.38
N THR A 7 -12.75 -8.05 -23.06
CA THR A 7 -13.25 -6.94 -22.24
C THR A 7 -12.09 -6.03 -21.86
N SER A 8 -11.94 -4.95 -22.62
CA SER A 8 -11.19 -3.76 -22.23
C SER A 8 -11.98 -3.02 -21.15
N LEU A 9 -11.59 -3.15 -19.88
CA LEU A 9 -12.12 -2.32 -18.79
C LEU A 9 -11.30 -1.04 -18.63
N LEU A 10 -12.03 0.06 -18.71
CA LEU A 10 -11.64 1.42 -18.38
C LEU A 10 -11.54 1.52 -16.84
N PHE A 11 -10.33 1.66 -16.29
CA PHE A 11 -10.15 1.91 -14.85
C PHE A 11 -10.49 3.37 -14.52
N ILE A 12 -11.66 3.58 -13.92
CA ILE A 12 -12.01 4.82 -13.21
C ILE A 12 -12.19 4.44 -11.73
N SER A 13 -11.22 4.90 -10.94
CA SER A 13 -11.20 5.08 -9.48
C SER A 13 -12.21 4.28 -8.64
N LEU A 14 -11.75 3.17 -8.07
CA LEU A 14 -12.20 2.61 -6.79
C LEU A 14 -10.94 2.11 -6.11
N ASN A 15 -10.66 2.55 -4.88
CA ASN A 15 -9.54 2.16 -4.01
C ASN A 15 -8.65 1.07 -4.61
N GLN A 16 -7.57 1.47 -5.29
CA GLN A 16 -6.60 0.51 -5.80
C GLN A 16 -5.99 -0.17 -4.58
N LEU A 17 -6.50 -1.36 -4.24
CA LEU A 17 -5.68 -2.34 -3.55
C LEU A 17 -4.39 -2.44 -4.37
N CYS A 18 -3.26 -2.23 -3.71
CA CYS A 18 -1.99 -2.48 -4.36
C CYS A 18 -1.98 -3.95 -4.75
N ASN A 19 -1.65 -4.24 -6.01
CA ASN A 19 -1.61 -5.61 -6.52
C ASN A 19 -0.64 -6.42 -5.65
N ALA A 20 -1.08 -7.59 -5.15
CA ALA A 20 -0.28 -8.39 -4.23
C ALA A 20 1.02 -8.93 -4.84
N GLY A 21 1.16 -8.92 -6.17
CA GLY A 21 2.39 -9.30 -6.83
C GLY A 21 2.74 -10.77 -6.61
N LEU A 22 1.76 -11.65 -6.60
CA LEU A 22 1.94 -13.04 -6.18
C LEU A 22 2.81 -13.86 -7.14
N VAL A 23 3.05 -13.41 -8.37
CA VAL A 23 3.96 -14.10 -9.31
C VAL A 23 5.35 -14.24 -8.69
N ASP A 24 5.97 -15.40 -8.87
CA ASP A 24 7.23 -15.86 -8.26
C ASP A 24 7.17 -16.15 -6.75
N ALA A 25 6.07 -15.83 -6.05
CA ALA A 25 5.89 -16.24 -4.66
C ALA A 25 5.60 -17.74 -4.54
N GLU A 26 6.00 -18.33 -3.42
CA GLU A 26 5.70 -19.73 -3.10
C GLU A 26 4.43 -19.84 -2.26
N VAL A 27 3.57 -20.79 -2.62
CA VAL A 27 2.31 -21.07 -1.94
C VAL A 27 2.10 -22.56 -1.73
N VAL A 28 1.52 -22.91 -0.59
CA VAL A 28 1.12 -24.28 -0.24
C VAL A 28 -0.40 -24.34 -0.12
N PHE A 29 -1.03 -25.22 -0.89
CA PHE A 29 -2.47 -25.47 -0.78
C PHE A 29 -2.76 -26.65 0.17
N LYS A 30 -3.62 -26.40 1.17
CA LYS A 30 -4.02 -27.37 2.20
C LYS A 30 -5.56 -27.38 2.33
N THR A 31 -6.09 -28.48 2.86
CA THR A 31 -7.46 -28.56 3.37
C THR A 31 -7.43 -28.81 4.87
N LYS A 32 -8.37 -28.23 5.62
CA LYS A 32 -8.55 -28.49 7.05
C LYS A 32 -9.98 -28.92 7.35
N TYR A 33 -10.12 -30.04 8.04
CA TYR A 33 -11.41 -30.60 8.45
C TYR A 33 -11.43 -30.84 9.96
N GLN A 34 -12.50 -30.44 10.64
CA GLN A 34 -12.72 -30.70 12.06
C GLN A 34 -14.21 -30.95 12.32
N ALA A 35 -14.54 -32.11 12.89
CA ALA A 35 -15.93 -32.55 13.06
C ALA A 35 -16.73 -31.66 14.03
N HIS A 36 -16.16 -31.39 15.20
CA HIS A 36 -16.78 -30.63 16.28
C HIS A 36 -15.74 -29.73 16.97
N THR A 37 -16.20 -28.70 17.68
CA THR A 37 -15.35 -27.83 18.50
C THR A 37 -14.53 -28.68 19.49
N GLY A 38 -13.23 -28.40 19.60
CA GLY A 38 -12.31 -29.13 20.47
C GLY A 38 -11.90 -30.53 19.99
N GLY A 39 -12.44 -31.03 18.87
CA GLY A 39 -12.01 -32.30 18.26
C GLY A 39 -10.67 -32.18 17.53
N LYS A 40 -10.08 -33.31 17.14
CA LYS A 40 -8.84 -33.29 16.33
C LYS A 40 -9.13 -32.71 14.94
N ALA A 41 -8.38 -31.69 14.55
CA ALA A 41 -8.38 -31.20 13.17
C ALA A 41 -7.46 -32.06 12.30
N LEU A 42 -7.94 -32.44 11.13
CA LEU A 42 -7.15 -33.08 10.08
C LEU A 42 -6.76 -32.00 9.06
N THR A 43 -5.47 -31.74 8.93
CA THR A 43 -4.93 -30.87 7.88
C THR A 43 -4.20 -31.73 6.87
N THR A 44 -4.57 -31.60 5.60
CA THR A 44 -3.97 -32.34 4.48
C THR A 44 -3.36 -31.36 3.50
N THR A 45 -2.08 -31.52 3.21
CA THR A 45 -1.38 -30.77 2.17
C THR A 45 -1.68 -31.40 0.81
N ILE A 46 -2.20 -30.61 -0.13
CA ILE A 46 -2.68 -31.10 -1.43
C ILE A 46 -1.53 -31.17 -2.42
N ALA A 47 -0.66 -30.16 -2.40
CA ALA A 47 0.61 -30.16 -3.08
C ALA A 47 1.67 -29.53 -2.17
N GLY A 48 2.93 -29.94 -2.35
CA GLY A 48 4.06 -29.22 -1.76
C GLY A 48 4.14 -27.77 -2.30
N PRO A 49 5.08 -26.96 -1.78
CA PRO A 49 5.25 -25.57 -2.24
C PRO A 49 5.28 -25.47 -3.77
N GLN A 50 4.44 -24.60 -4.32
CA GLN A 50 4.43 -24.27 -5.74
C GLN A 50 4.82 -22.81 -5.91
N THR A 51 5.67 -22.52 -6.90
CA THR A 51 5.97 -21.15 -7.33
C THR A 51 4.87 -20.67 -8.26
N ILE A 52 4.28 -19.52 -7.98
CA ILE A 52 3.22 -18.93 -8.78
C ILE A 52 3.82 -18.41 -10.10
N VAL A 53 3.25 -18.83 -11.23
CA VAL A 53 3.69 -18.46 -12.59
C VAL A 53 2.48 -18.02 -13.39
N GLU A 54 2.66 -17.20 -14.44
CA GLU A 54 1.57 -16.84 -15.36
C GLU A 54 1.37 -17.92 -16.45
N PRO A 55 0.12 -18.23 -16.87
CA PRO A 55 -1.15 -17.59 -16.51
C PRO A 55 -1.74 -18.02 -15.15
N GLY A 56 -1.05 -18.91 -14.44
CA GLY A 56 -1.35 -19.31 -13.07
C GLY A 56 -0.77 -20.69 -12.73
N VAL A 57 -0.84 -21.08 -11.45
CA VAL A 57 -0.56 -22.45 -11.00
C VAL A 57 -1.86 -23.22 -10.84
N GLU A 58 -1.95 -24.37 -11.51
CA GLU A 58 -3.10 -25.28 -11.39
C GLU A 58 -2.82 -26.41 -10.38
N PHE A 59 -3.66 -26.52 -9.35
CA PHE A 59 -3.61 -27.67 -8.43
C PHE A 59 -4.55 -28.79 -8.91
N PRO A 60 -4.18 -30.07 -8.76
CA PRO A 60 -4.97 -31.18 -9.29
C PRO A 60 -6.37 -31.26 -8.66
N SER A 61 -7.38 -31.45 -9.51
CA SER A 61 -8.81 -31.43 -9.13
C SER A 61 -9.38 -32.77 -8.68
N ASP A 62 -8.62 -33.87 -8.77
CA ASP A 62 -9.15 -35.23 -8.63
C ASP A 62 -8.25 -36.15 -7.78
N THR A 63 -7.79 -35.64 -6.64
CA THR A 63 -7.41 -36.57 -5.58
C THR A 63 -8.67 -36.96 -4.83
N SER A 64 -9.30 -38.05 -5.26
CA SER A 64 -9.97 -38.92 -4.29
C SER A 64 -8.88 -39.32 -3.29
N ILE A 65 -8.77 -38.59 -2.18
CA ILE A 65 -7.81 -38.90 -1.11
C ILE A 65 -8.34 -40.14 -0.39
N ALA A 66 -8.33 -41.28 -1.09
CA ALA A 66 -8.44 -42.59 -0.49
C ALA A 66 -7.15 -42.95 0.29
N ALA A 67 -6.08 -42.14 0.13
CA ALA A 67 -4.75 -42.45 0.63
C ALA A 67 -4.21 -41.54 1.76
N ILE A 68 -4.83 -40.38 2.07
CA ILE A 68 -4.36 -39.53 3.19
C ILE A 68 -5.36 -39.63 4.34
N ALA A 69 -5.02 -40.53 5.27
CA ALA A 69 -5.58 -40.68 6.62
C ALA A 69 -7.12 -40.56 6.72
N ALA A 70 -7.83 -41.49 6.07
CA ALA A 70 -9.23 -41.73 6.38
C ALA A 70 -9.34 -42.25 7.82
N GLY A 71 -9.71 -41.37 8.76
CA GLY A 71 -10.37 -41.82 9.97
C GLY A 71 -11.77 -42.24 9.57
N LYS A 72 -12.00 -43.55 9.44
CA LYS A 72 -13.35 -44.10 9.27
C LYS A 72 -14.06 -44.03 10.61
N ARG A 73 -15.38 -43.88 10.58
CA ARG A 73 -16.23 -43.95 11.75
C ARG A 73 -15.97 -45.27 12.48
N GLY A 74 -15.55 -45.18 13.74
CA GLY A 74 -15.13 -46.33 14.55
C GLY A 74 -13.62 -46.54 14.65
N ASP A 75 -12.80 -45.82 13.87
CA ASP A 75 -11.34 -45.88 14.02
C ASP A 75 -10.92 -45.32 15.38
N SER A 76 -10.04 -46.06 16.04
CA SER A 76 -9.43 -45.66 17.31
C SER A 76 -8.24 -44.75 17.04
N ILE A 77 -8.31 -43.51 17.52
CA ILE A 77 -7.20 -42.57 17.44
C ILE A 77 -6.53 -42.50 18.81
N THR A 78 -5.20 -42.60 18.78
CA THR A 78 -4.34 -42.35 19.93
C THR A 78 -3.71 -40.97 19.80
N TYR A 79 -3.79 -40.15 20.84
CA TYR A 79 -3.02 -38.90 20.91
C TYR A 79 -2.37 -38.72 22.29
N GLN A 80 -1.22 -38.04 22.30
CA GLN A 80 -0.43 -37.76 23.50
C GLN A 80 -0.68 -36.32 23.94
N HIS A 81 -1.05 -36.14 25.21
CA HIS A 81 -1.12 -34.83 25.85
C HIS A 81 -0.51 -34.94 27.25
N ASN A 82 0.47 -34.09 27.58
CA ASN A 82 1.17 -34.08 28.88
C ASN A 82 1.72 -35.45 29.33
N HIS A 83 2.31 -36.24 28.42
CA HIS A 83 2.79 -37.61 28.66
C HIS A 83 1.70 -38.64 29.02
N GLU A 84 0.43 -38.30 28.83
CA GLU A 84 -0.69 -39.22 28.97
C GLU A 84 -1.26 -39.58 27.59
N THR A 85 -1.63 -40.85 27.46
CA THR A 85 -2.18 -41.41 26.22
C THR A 85 -3.70 -41.40 26.30
N TYR A 86 -4.34 -40.66 25.40
CA TYR A 86 -5.78 -40.57 25.31
C TYR A 86 -6.33 -41.37 24.12
N TYR A 87 -7.46 -42.02 24.33
CA TYR A 87 -8.18 -42.81 23.33
C TYR A 87 -9.47 -42.08 22.94
N SER A 88 -9.66 -41.85 21.64
CA SER A 88 -10.91 -41.31 21.09
C SER A 88 -11.34 -42.11 19.87
N VAL A 89 -12.64 -42.15 19.61
CA VAL A 89 -13.20 -42.81 18.43
C VAL A 89 -13.60 -41.74 17.42
N VAL A 90 -13.33 -41.98 16.14
CA VAL A 90 -13.87 -41.14 15.06
C VAL A 90 -15.38 -41.35 14.98
N ASP A 91 -16.16 -40.31 15.27
CA ASP A 91 -17.64 -40.43 15.32
C ASP A 91 -18.33 -40.28 13.96
N VAL A 92 -17.63 -39.73 12.96
CA VAL A 92 -18.10 -39.54 11.57
C VAL A 92 -16.90 -39.69 10.63
N ASP A 93 -17.07 -40.34 9.48
CA ASP A 93 -16.02 -40.45 8.47
C ASP A 93 -15.46 -39.05 8.10
N MET A 94 -14.14 -38.91 8.13
CA MET A 94 -13.45 -37.66 7.79
C MET A 94 -12.88 -37.77 6.37
N TYR A 95 -13.54 -37.14 5.40
CA TYR A 95 -13.03 -37.04 4.02
C TYR A 95 -12.93 -35.56 3.61
N PRO A 96 -11.72 -35.01 3.38
CA PRO A 96 -11.60 -33.77 2.63
C PRO A 96 -11.99 -34.07 1.17
N MET A 97 -13.17 -33.61 0.75
CA MET A 97 -13.53 -33.67 -0.68
C MET A 97 -12.86 -32.52 -1.41
N ILE A 98 -12.10 -32.86 -2.44
CA ILE A 98 -11.40 -31.90 -3.29
C ILE A 98 -11.87 -32.20 -4.70
N ILE A 99 -12.81 -31.39 -5.17
CA ILE A 99 -13.32 -31.43 -6.53
C ILE A 99 -13.23 -30.01 -7.09
N VAL A 100 -12.03 -29.43 -6.97
CA VAL A 100 -11.76 -28.04 -7.34
C VAL A 100 -10.52 -27.98 -8.22
N GLY A 101 -10.63 -27.35 -9.39
CA GLY A 101 -9.48 -26.77 -10.06
C GLY A 101 -9.15 -25.46 -9.36
N VAL A 102 -7.89 -25.27 -8.96
CA VAL A 102 -7.47 -24.03 -8.31
C VAL A 102 -6.47 -23.35 -9.23
N ASN A 103 -6.72 -22.08 -9.53
CA ASN A 103 -5.83 -21.22 -10.29
C ASN A 103 -5.38 -20.04 -9.42
N ILE A 104 -4.08 -19.71 -9.42
CA ILE A 104 -3.54 -18.56 -8.68
C ILE A 104 -2.84 -17.64 -9.67
N GLY A 105 -3.34 -16.41 -9.79
CA GLY A 105 -2.74 -15.35 -10.59
C GLY A 105 -2.01 -14.32 -9.73
N ASN A 106 -1.63 -13.19 -10.34
CA ASN A 106 -0.83 -12.15 -9.67
C ASN A 106 -1.50 -11.48 -8.46
N ASP A 107 -2.83 -11.38 -8.43
CA ASP A 107 -3.59 -10.73 -7.34
C ASP A 107 -4.91 -11.43 -7.03
N PHE A 108 -5.06 -12.69 -7.43
CA PHE A 108 -6.29 -13.44 -7.19
C PHE A 108 -6.03 -14.94 -7.04
N ILE A 109 -6.98 -15.59 -6.39
CA ILE A 109 -7.10 -17.05 -6.35
C ILE A 109 -8.50 -17.42 -6.85
N GLU A 110 -8.56 -18.34 -7.80
CA GLU A 110 -9.77 -18.84 -8.45
C GLU A 110 -10.00 -20.33 -8.18
N PHE A 111 -11.26 -20.71 -8.08
CA PHE A 111 -11.69 -22.09 -7.90
C PHE A 111 -12.80 -22.42 -8.90
N ASP A 112 -12.60 -23.50 -9.65
CA ASP A 112 -13.57 -24.10 -10.55
C ASP A 112 -14.02 -25.45 -10.01
N TYR A 113 -15.30 -25.76 -10.12
CA TYR A 113 -15.86 -27.05 -9.70
C TYR A 113 -16.23 -27.89 -10.92
N THR A 114 -15.89 -29.18 -10.92
CA THR A 114 -16.17 -30.09 -12.05
C THR A 114 -17.29 -31.10 -11.77
N ASP A 115 -17.83 -31.11 -10.55
CA ASP A 115 -18.91 -31.99 -10.11
C ASP A 115 -19.94 -31.20 -9.28
N SER A 116 -20.92 -31.90 -8.72
CA SER A 116 -21.95 -31.34 -7.86
C SER A 116 -22.08 -32.09 -6.55
N GLY A 117 -22.45 -31.37 -5.51
CA GLY A 117 -22.59 -31.94 -4.19
C GLY A 117 -22.81 -30.89 -3.12
N LYS A 118 -22.54 -31.29 -1.88
CA LYS A 118 -22.63 -30.42 -0.72
C LYS A 118 -21.54 -30.76 0.27
N PHE A 119 -20.81 -29.75 0.71
CA PHE A 119 -19.80 -29.91 1.74
C PHE A 119 -20.43 -30.30 3.08
N SER A 120 -19.68 -31.06 3.88
CA SER A 120 -20.11 -31.48 5.22
C SER A 120 -20.37 -30.28 6.12
N ARG A 121 -21.39 -30.37 6.99
CA ARG A 121 -21.79 -29.32 7.95
C ARG A 121 -21.03 -29.39 9.29
N VAL A 122 -19.81 -29.90 9.28
CA VAL A 122 -18.96 -30.02 10.48
C VAL A 122 -18.35 -28.71 10.94
N PHE A 123 -17.88 -28.63 12.18
CA PHE A 123 -17.30 -27.42 12.77
C PHE A 123 -16.29 -26.67 11.89
N GLN A 124 -15.44 -27.38 11.13
CA GLN A 124 -14.56 -26.75 10.15
C GLN A 124 -14.43 -27.60 8.88
N ASN A 125 -14.58 -26.96 7.72
CA ASN A 125 -14.25 -27.54 6.41
C ASN A 125 -13.72 -26.41 5.52
N THR A 126 -12.40 -26.28 5.44
CA THR A 126 -11.74 -25.05 4.98
C THR A 126 -10.63 -25.35 3.99
N TYR A 127 -10.58 -24.58 2.90
CA TYR A 127 -9.40 -24.46 2.05
C TYR A 127 -8.42 -23.46 2.67
N ILE A 128 -7.12 -23.78 2.64
CA ILE A 128 -6.06 -22.95 3.21
C ILE A 128 -4.95 -22.77 2.18
N PHE A 129 -4.60 -21.52 1.88
CA PHE A 129 -3.42 -21.14 1.11
C PHE A 129 -2.43 -20.51 2.08
N GLU A 130 -1.28 -21.14 2.22
CA GLU A 130 -0.19 -20.65 3.07
C GLU A 130 0.92 -20.11 2.17
N PHE A 131 1.12 -18.80 2.23
CA PHE A 131 2.14 -18.11 1.45
C PHE A 131 3.48 -18.12 2.19
N ASN A 132 4.58 -18.27 1.46
CA ASN A 132 5.91 -18.08 2.03
C ASN A 132 6.22 -16.57 2.10
N ASN A 133 6.25 -16.01 3.31
CA ASN A 133 6.53 -14.59 3.54
C ASN A 133 7.86 -14.12 2.94
N ASP A 134 8.88 -14.98 2.91
CA ASP A 134 10.20 -14.63 2.38
C ASP A 134 10.20 -14.51 0.85
N SER A 135 9.15 -15.02 0.19
CA SER A 135 8.98 -15.00 -1.27
C SER A 135 7.99 -13.94 -1.76
N LEU A 136 7.20 -13.34 -0.85
CA LEU A 136 6.24 -12.30 -1.22
C LEU A 136 6.98 -10.97 -1.45
N PRO A 137 6.67 -10.23 -2.53
CA PRO A 137 7.26 -8.92 -2.75
C PRO A 137 6.72 -7.87 -1.78
N VAL A 138 5.53 -8.09 -1.23
CA VAL A 138 4.84 -7.19 -0.30
C VAL A 138 3.90 -8.00 0.60
N ASP A 139 3.68 -7.51 1.83
CA ASP A 139 2.74 -8.12 2.76
C ASP A 139 1.30 -8.06 2.23
N ILE A 140 0.67 -9.22 2.16
CA ILE A 140 -0.76 -9.33 1.90
C ILE A 140 -1.51 -8.80 3.13
N THR A 141 -2.42 -7.86 2.92
CA THR A 141 -3.21 -7.24 4.00
C THR A 141 -4.69 -7.54 3.89
N SER A 142 -5.15 -8.04 2.75
CA SER A 142 -6.56 -8.32 2.52
C SER A 142 -6.77 -9.48 1.57
N ALA A 143 -7.87 -10.19 1.78
CA ALA A 143 -8.43 -11.13 0.84
C ALA A 143 -9.94 -10.94 0.82
N THR A 144 -10.51 -10.69 -0.35
CA THR A 144 -11.93 -10.33 -0.49
C THR A 144 -12.57 -11.11 -1.62
N ILE A 145 -13.84 -11.44 -1.47
CA ILE A 145 -14.58 -12.15 -2.51
C ILE A 145 -14.87 -11.19 -3.66
N ASP A 146 -14.47 -11.56 -4.87
CA ASP A 146 -14.90 -10.85 -6.08
C ASP A 146 -16.37 -11.17 -6.37
N ARG A 147 -17.25 -10.27 -5.90
CA ARG A 147 -18.70 -10.39 -6.06
C ARG A 147 -19.17 -10.23 -7.51
N SER A 148 -18.31 -9.78 -8.42
CA SER A 148 -18.68 -9.60 -9.83
C SER A 148 -18.69 -10.91 -10.62
N VAL A 149 -17.93 -11.91 -10.16
CA VAL A 149 -17.78 -13.21 -10.85
C VAL A 149 -18.04 -14.43 -9.97
N THR A 150 -17.90 -14.33 -8.64
CA THR A 150 -18.12 -15.47 -7.73
C THR A 150 -19.58 -15.91 -7.74
N THR A 151 -19.84 -17.15 -8.16
CA THR A 151 -21.17 -17.78 -8.14
C THR A 151 -21.37 -18.71 -6.95
N PHE A 152 -20.28 -19.16 -6.32
CA PHE A 152 -20.32 -20.00 -5.13
C PHE A 152 -20.88 -19.22 -3.91
N PRO A 153 -21.73 -19.80 -3.06
CA PRO A 153 -22.49 -19.07 -2.06
C PRO A 153 -21.67 -18.74 -0.79
N LEU A 154 -20.52 -18.08 -0.94
CA LEU A 154 -19.69 -17.57 0.16
C LEU A 154 -20.25 -16.28 0.74
N THR A 155 -20.07 -16.10 2.04
CA THR A 155 -20.20 -14.83 2.75
C THR A 155 -18.83 -14.27 3.08
N ASP A 156 -18.72 -12.98 3.41
CA ASP A 156 -17.42 -12.38 3.75
C ASP A 156 -16.79 -13.06 4.99
N ASP A 157 -17.62 -13.54 5.92
CA ASP A 157 -17.17 -14.28 7.12
C ASP A 157 -16.48 -15.62 6.79
N ASP A 158 -16.74 -16.18 5.60
CA ASP A 158 -16.13 -17.43 5.16
C ASP A 158 -14.68 -17.23 4.69
N VAL A 159 -14.24 -15.99 4.44
CA VAL A 159 -12.91 -15.69 3.90
C VAL A 159 -12.11 -14.89 4.93
N GLN A 160 -10.98 -15.44 5.35
CA GLN A 160 -10.12 -14.81 6.34
C GLN A 160 -8.65 -14.87 5.92
N PHE A 161 -7.95 -13.76 6.03
CA PHE A 161 -6.50 -13.72 5.88
C PHE A 161 -5.87 -13.39 7.24
N VAL A 162 -5.06 -14.30 7.78
CA VAL A 162 -4.41 -14.13 9.09
C VAL A 162 -2.96 -14.59 8.98
N GLY A 163 -2.03 -13.68 9.31
CA GLY A 163 -0.60 -13.94 9.15
C GLY A 163 -0.27 -14.14 7.67
N ASN A 164 0.12 -15.36 7.30
CA ASN A 164 0.43 -15.77 5.93
C ASN A 164 -0.58 -16.77 5.35
N GLN A 165 -1.73 -16.93 6.00
CA GLN A 165 -2.73 -17.92 5.61
C GLN A 165 -4.03 -17.25 5.16
N LEU A 166 -4.43 -17.53 3.92
CA LEU A 166 -5.80 -17.34 3.44
C LEU A 166 -6.61 -18.59 3.74
N SER A 167 -7.71 -18.44 4.47
CA SER A 167 -8.67 -19.50 4.78
C SER A 167 -10.02 -19.21 4.12
N ILE A 168 -10.59 -20.21 3.44
CA ILE A 168 -11.92 -20.14 2.82
C ILE A 168 -12.78 -21.29 3.37
N ASN A 169 -13.74 -20.96 4.23
CA ASN A 169 -14.64 -21.93 4.83
C ASN A 169 -15.76 -22.32 3.86
N VAL A 170 -15.86 -23.60 3.54
CA VAL A 170 -16.87 -24.14 2.62
C VAL A 170 -17.91 -25.02 3.31
N GLN A 171 -17.90 -25.05 4.65
CA GLN A 171 -18.77 -25.88 5.46
C GLN A 171 -20.24 -25.78 5.03
N GLY A 172 -20.84 -26.93 4.71
CA GLY A 172 -22.28 -27.02 4.46
C GLY A 172 -22.76 -26.38 3.15
N LEU A 173 -21.87 -25.78 2.37
CA LEU A 173 -22.20 -25.07 1.13
C LEU A 173 -22.41 -26.06 -0.02
N PRO A 174 -23.44 -25.87 -0.85
CA PRO A 174 -23.64 -26.66 -2.06
C PRO A 174 -22.72 -26.17 -3.18
N PHE A 175 -22.23 -27.09 -4.02
CA PHE A 175 -21.48 -26.80 -5.25
C PHE A 175 -22.07 -27.56 -6.44
N ASN A 176 -21.80 -27.07 -7.64
CA ASN A 176 -22.07 -27.71 -8.92
C ASN A 176 -21.02 -27.28 -9.94
N SER A 177 -21.10 -27.79 -11.18
CA SER A 177 -20.17 -27.45 -12.25
C SER A 177 -20.16 -25.99 -12.68
N ASP A 178 -21.16 -25.20 -12.26
CA ASP A 178 -21.25 -23.76 -12.53
C ASP A 178 -20.77 -22.91 -11.34
N SER A 179 -20.37 -23.56 -10.25
CA SER A 179 -19.83 -22.90 -9.07
C SER A 179 -18.43 -22.38 -9.35
N PHE A 180 -18.20 -21.13 -8.98
CA PHE A 180 -16.94 -20.42 -9.18
C PHE A 180 -16.66 -19.54 -7.98
N ILE A 181 -15.42 -19.52 -7.52
CA ILE A 181 -14.93 -18.60 -6.50
C ILE A 181 -13.79 -17.80 -7.10
N ARG A 182 -13.79 -16.47 -6.91
CA ARG A 182 -12.61 -15.64 -7.08
C ARG A 182 -12.39 -14.81 -5.82
N ILE A 183 -11.21 -14.97 -5.22
CA ILE A 183 -10.75 -14.16 -4.09
C ILE A 183 -9.69 -13.20 -4.61
N ASN A 184 -9.95 -11.90 -4.54
CA ASN A 184 -8.96 -10.87 -4.80
C ASN A 184 -8.07 -10.73 -3.57
N VAL A 185 -6.76 -10.83 -3.76
CA VAL A 185 -5.73 -10.72 -2.74
C VAL A 185 -5.09 -9.35 -2.89
N GLY A 186 -5.24 -8.50 -1.87
CA GLY A 186 -4.69 -7.15 -1.86
C GLY A 186 -3.48 -7.07 -0.93
N ALA A 187 -2.42 -6.45 -1.40
CA ALA A 187 -1.32 -6.05 -0.54
C ALA A 187 -1.58 -4.68 0.08
N GLY A 188 -0.98 -4.46 1.25
CA GLY A 188 -0.83 -3.10 1.77
C GLY A 188 0.04 -2.31 0.79
N ASP A 189 -0.28 -1.03 0.56
CA ASP A 189 0.69 -0.14 -0.05
C ASP A 189 1.94 -0.16 0.86
N PRO A 190 3.15 -0.50 0.37
CA PRO A 190 4.37 -0.45 1.20
C PRO A 190 4.65 0.96 1.74
N GLY A 191 3.84 1.95 1.37
CA GLY A 191 3.99 3.33 1.74
C GLY A 191 5.10 3.95 0.89
N TYR A 192 5.14 5.28 0.87
CA TYR A 192 6.24 5.98 0.25
C TYR A 192 7.46 5.98 1.16
N ALA A 193 8.64 5.79 0.59
CA ALA A 193 9.93 6.04 1.22
C ALA A 193 10.47 7.41 0.80
N VAL A 194 11.38 7.96 1.61
CA VAL A 194 12.14 9.15 1.24
C VAL A 194 12.96 8.86 -0.03
N GLY A 195 12.81 9.72 -1.03
CA GLY A 195 13.42 9.59 -2.35
C GLY A 195 12.49 9.02 -3.41
N ASP A 196 11.34 8.47 -3.04
CA ASP A 196 10.34 7.97 -3.99
C ASP A 196 9.68 9.10 -4.79
N THR A 197 9.05 8.71 -5.89
CA THR A 197 8.09 9.57 -6.59
C THR A 197 6.76 9.50 -5.87
N GLY A 198 6.34 10.63 -5.28
CA GLY A 198 5.11 10.74 -4.50
C GLY A 198 3.84 10.73 -5.36
N PRO A 199 2.65 10.77 -4.74
CA PRO A 199 1.38 10.59 -5.44
C PRO A 199 1.07 11.69 -6.45
N ALA A 200 1.58 12.92 -6.27
CA ALA A 200 1.44 13.98 -7.27
C ALA A 200 2.58 13.97 -8.30
N GLY A 201 3.50 13.00 -8.26
CA GLY A 201 4.70 12.96 -9.10
C GLY A 201 5.87 13.80 -8.56
N GLY A 202 5.78 14.28 -7.32
CA GLY A 202 6.87 14.98 -6.63
C GLY A 202 7.92 14.02 -6.06
N TRP A 203 8.91 14.57 -5.37
CA TRP A 203 9.95 13.81 -4.66
C TRP A 203 9.63 13.77 -3.18
N VAL A 204 9.39 12.57 -2.65
CA VAL A 204 9.08 12.37 -1.23
C VAL A 204 10.33 12.68 -0.41
N PHE A 205 10.24 13.60 0.54
CA PHE A 205 11.38 14.01 1.39
C PHE A 205 11.11 13.84 2.88
N TYR A 206 9.87 13.53 3.26
CA TYR A 206 9.46 13.29 4.62
C TYR A 206 8.25 12.35 4.62
N VAL A 207 8.25 11.37 5.53
CA VAL A 207 7.21 10.34 5.62
C VAL A 207 6.80 10.12 7.07
N THR A 208 5.53 9.82 7.29
CA THR A 208 4.96 9.40 8.58
C THR A 208 4.10 8.15 8.37
N ASP A 209 3.71 7.51 9.47
CA ASP A 209 2.75 6.40 9.44
C ASP A 209 3.16 5.27 8.48
N GLY A 210 4.45 4.94 8.48
CA GLY A 210 5.02 3.89 7.63
C GLY A 210 5.05 4.22 6.14
N GLY A 211 4.94 5.49 5.76
CA GLY A 211 4.90 5.93 4.36
C GLY A 211 3.50 6.19 3.82
N ALA A 212 2.45 5.95 4.62
CA ALA A 212 1.07 6.25 4.24
C ALA A 212 0.81 7.77 4.09
N HIS A 213 1.56 8.58 4.83
CA HIS A 213 1.47 10.04 4.80
C HIS A 213 2.85 10.67 4.71
N GLY A 214 2.91 11.91 4.24
CA GLY A 214 4.19 12.60 4.15
C GLY A 214 4.16 13.95 3.45
N LEU A 215 5.35 14.41 3.08
CA LEU A 215 5.56 15.61 2.28
C LEU A 215 6.37 15.26 1.03
N GLU A 216 5.94 15.79 -0.10
CA GLU A 216 6.66 15.71 -1.37
C GLU A 216 7.01 17.10 -1.91
N ALA A 217 8.18 17.24 -2.51
CA ALA A 217 8.62 18.43 -3.20
C ALA A 217 8.29 18.36 -4.69
N ALA A 218 7.87 19.47 -5.30
CA ALA A 218 7.54 19.48 -6.72
C ALA A 218 8.72 18.96 -7.58
N PRO A 219 8.48 18.37 -8.76
CA PRO A 219 9.54 17.76 -9.57
C PRO A 219 10.64 18.73 -10.02
N ARG A 220 10.33 20.03 -10.11
CA ARG A 220 11.24 21.10 -10.55
C ARG A 220 11.05 22.37 -9.73
N ASN A 221 12.09 23.20 -9.69
CA ASN A 221 12.00 24.56 -9.17
C ASN A 221 11.02 25.38 -10.02
N LEU A 222 10.36 26.34 -9.39
CA LEU A 222 9.67 27.41 -10.12
C LEU A 222 10.64 28.58 -10.39
N GLN A 223 10.17 29.54 -11.18
CA GLN A 223 10.87 30.81 -11.40
C GLN A 223 11.10 31.56 -10.07
N LYS A 224 12.22 32.29 -9.98
CA LYS A 224 12.59 33.03 -8.77
C LYS A 224 11.67 34.23 -8.55
N TYR A 225 11.22 34.43 -7.33
CA TYR A 225 10.44 35.61 -6.92
C TYR A 225 10.82 36.09 -5.53
N THR A 226 10.40 37.32 -5.25
CA THR A 226 10.43 37.91 -3.92
C THR A 226 9.55 37.12 -2.97
N TRP A 227 9.91 37.11 -1.69
CA TRP A 227 9.25 36.27 -0.69
C TRP A 227 7.78 36.67 -0.49
N GLY A 228 7.55 37.96 -0.25
CA GLY A 228 6.28 38.52 0.19
C GLY A 228 6.39 40.03 0.39
N CYS A 229 5.63 40.56 1.35
CA CYS A 229 5.57 41.98 1.66
C CYS A 229 6.89 42.44 2.29
N SER A 230 7.58 43.41 1.69
CA SER A 230 8.52 44.23 2.46
C SER A 230 7.73 45.23 3.32
N ASP A 231 8.22 45.53 4.53
CA ASP A 231 7.65 46.48 5.50
C ASP A 231 6.34 46.04 6.18
N THR A 232 6.01 44.75 6.16
CA THR A 232 4.83 44.22 6.86
C THR A 232 5.12 42.85 7.46
N ASN A 233 4.72 42.65 8.71
CA ASN A 233 4.65 41.33 9.33
C ASN A 233 3.40 40.59 8.84
N THR A 234 3.58 39.45 8.20
CA THR A 234 2.50 38.58 7.72
C THR A 234 2.01 37.63 8.82
N GLY A 235 2.80 37.43 9.88
CA GLY A 235 2.51 36.45 10.94
C GLY A 235 2.85 35.02 10.52
N ALA A 236 3.67 34.85 9.49
CA ALA A 236 4.08 33.54 8.97
C ALA A 236 5.33 33.02 9.70
N ASN A 237 5.26 32.90 11.03
CA ASN A 237 6.42 32.64 11.89
C ASN A 237 6.60 31.17 12.29
N GLY A 238 5.84 30.23 11.71
CA GLY A 238 6.00 28.81 11.96
C GLY A 238 7.35 28.30 11.41
N VAL A 239 8.14 27.65 12.27
CA VAL A 239 9.47 27.14 11.92
C VAL A 239 9.40 25.65 11.57
N ASP A 240 8.66 24.90 12.39
CA ASP A 240 8.66 23.44 12.43
C ASP A 240 8.08 22.79 11.17
N VAL A 241 8.29 21.48 11.06
CA VAL A 241 7.63 20.64 10.04
C VAL A 241 6.11 20.74 10.16
N ASN A 242 5.41 20.71 9.02
CA ASN A 242 3.97 20.92 8.84
C ASN A 242 3.47 22.35 9.04
N THR A 243 4.34 23.34 9.27
CA THR A 243 3.91 24.75 9.41
C THR A 243 3.90 25.53 8.09
N GLY A 244 4.54 25.01 7.02
CA GLY A 244 4.69 25.73 5.75
C GLY A 244 3.37 26.11 5.09
N LYS A 245 2.36 25.25 5.18
CA LYS A 245 1.02 25.49 4.62
C LYS A 245 0.32 26.66 5.31
N GLN A 246 0.36 26.71 6.64
CA GLN A 246 -0.23 27.80 7.42
C GLN A 246 0.49 29.12 7.16
N ASN A 247 1.82 29.09 7.13
CA ASN A 247 2.65 30.25 6.81
C ASN A 247 2.34 30.82 5.42
N THR A 248 2.33 29.96 4.39
CA THR A 248 2.01 30.35 3.02
C THR A 248 0.65 31.02 2.93
N ARG A 249 -0.36 30.49 3.63
CA ARG A 249 -1.69 31.09 3.71
C ARG A 249 -1.66 32.48 4.37
N ALA A 250 -0.88 32.67 5.43
CA ALA A 250 -0.74 33.96 6.10
C ALA A 250 -0.13 35.02 5.15
N ILE A 251 0.93 34.68 4.43
CA ILE A 251 1.57 35.56 3.43
C ILE A 251 0.57 35.99 2.35
N ILE A 252 -0.20 35.04 1.81
CA ILE A 252 -1.22 35.32 0.78
C ILE A 252 -2.32 36.22 1.33
N HIS A 253 -2.75 36.00 2.58
CA HIS A 253 -3.80 36.79 3.21
C HIS A 253 -3.40 38.26 3.42
N THR A 254 -2.11 38.54 3.59
CA THR A 254 -1.59 39.92 3.69
C THR A 254 -1.71 40.70 2.38
N LYS A 255 -2.00 40.03 1.24
CA LYS A 255 -2.18 40.66 -0.08
C LYS A 255 -0.99 41.54 -0.48
N CYS A 256 0.20 40.97 -0.35
CA CYS A 256 1.45 41.66 -0.60
C CYS A 256 1.54 42.28 -1.99
N LYS A 257 1.93 43.56 -2.02
CA LYS A 257 2.22 44.31 -3.24
C LYS A 257 3.67 44.77 -3.19
N HIS A 258 4.42 44.54 -4.26
CA HIS A 258 5.78 45.07 -4.34
C HIS A 258 5.72 46.58 -4.65
N PRO A 259 6.46 47.44 -3.93
CA PRO A 259 6.53 48.87 -4.25
C PRO A 259 6.95 49.07 -5.72
N GLY A 260 6.16 49.82 -6.49
CA GLY A 260 6.44 50.11 -7.90
C GLY A 260 6.11 49.01 -8.92
N GLN A 261 5.55 47.86 -8.51
CA GLN A 261 5.08 46.82 -9.45
C GLN A 261 3.55 46.77 -9.46
N VAL A 262 2.98 46.51 -10.64
CA VAL A 262 1.52 46.43 -10.87
C VAL A 262 0.97 45.03 -10.57
N ASN A 263 1.84 44.05 -10.35
CA ASN A 263 1.48 42.64 -10.24
C ASN A 263 1.90 42.00 -8.90
N ASP A 264 0.97 41.28 -8.28
CA ASP A 264 1.10 40.55 -7.00
C ASP A 264 2.03 39.33 -7.08
N ARG A 265 3.20 39.46 -7.73
CA ARG A 265 4.06 38.31 -8.03
C ARG A 265 5.03 38.05 -6.88
N VAL A 266 4.52 37.42 -5.82
CA VAL A 266 5.30 36.94 -4.68
C VAL A 266 5.36 35.41 -4.68
N ALA A 267 6.42 34.85 -4.09
CA ALA A 267 6.70 33.43 -4.05
C ALA A 267 5.50 32.62 -3.55
N ALA A 268 4.86 33.03 -2.44
CA ALA A 268 3.72 32.33 -1.87
C ALA A 268 2.52 32.25 -2.84
N LYS A 269 2.24 33.32 -3.60
CA LYS A 269 1.15 33.36 -4.58
C LYS A 269 1.45 32.53 -5.82
N LEU A 270 2.71 32.51 -6.25
CA LEU A 270 3.15 31.64 -7.34
C LEU A 270 2.93 30.18 -6.96
N VAL A 271 3.38 29.79 -5.77
CA VAL A 271 3.25 28.41 -5.30
C VAL A 271 1.78 28.01 -5.10
N SER A 272 0.95 28.88 -4.54
CA SER A 272 -0.48 28.57 -4.36
C SER A 272 -1.28 28.50 -5.66
N SER A 273 -0.70 28.95 -6.77
CA SER A 273 -1.30 28.86 -8.11
C SER A 273 -0.66 27.75 -8.94
N TYR A 274 0.31 27.03 -8.37
CA TYR A 274 0.99 25.92 -9.04
C TYR A 274 0.09 24.68 -9.02
N GLU A 275 -0.08 24.07 -10.19
CA GLU A 275 -0.81 22.83 -10.37
C GLU A 275 0.11 21.80 -11.05
N HIS A 276 0.11 20.58 -10.53
CA HIS A 276 0.87 19.49 -11.09
C HIS A 276 0.12 18.18 -10.92
N ASN A 277 -0.05 17.42 -12.01
CA ASN A 277 -0.77 16.14 -12.05
C ASN A 277 -2.15 16.18 -11.35
N GLY A 278 -2.89 17.28 -11.52
CA GLY A 278 -4.23 17.46 -10.92
C GLY A 278 -4.23 17.92 -9.46
N HIS A 279 -3.07 18.16 -8.85
CA HIS A 279 -2.95 18.69 -7.49
C HIS A 279 -2.63 20.18 -7.48
N ASN A 280 -3.40 20.96 -6.72
CA ASN A 280 -3.31 22.43 -6.61
C ASN A 280 -3.13 22.92 -5.16
N ASP A 281 -2.77 22.03 -4.24
CA ASP A 281 -2.64 22.26 -2.81
C ASP A 281 -1.19 22.52 -2.36
N TRP A 282 -0.34 22.99 -3.28
CA TRP A 282 1.07 23.25 -3.06
C TRP A 282 1.33 24.53 -2.24
N PHE A 283 2.37 24.52 -1.40
CA PHE A 283 2.75 25.62 -0.54
C PHE A 283 4.28 25.79 -0.42
N LEU A 284 4.72 26.96 0.07
CA LEU A 284 6.14 27.19 0.37
C LEU A 284 6.52 26.39 1.63
N PRO A 285 7.67 25.70 1.63
CA PRO A 285 8.13 24.96 2.79
C PRO A 285 8.50 25.88 3.95
N SER A 286 8.22 25.50 5.19
CA SER A 286 8.81 26.12 6.38
C SER A 286 10.33 25.95 6.38
N LYS A 287 10.99 26.68 7.28
CA LYS A 287 12.44 26.59 7.46
C LYS A 287 12.90 25.14 7.68
N ASP A 288 12.21 24.38 8.51
CA ASP A 288 12.61 23.01 8.82
C ASP A 288 12.23 22.01 7.71
N GLU A 289 11.10 22.21 7.03
CA GLU A 289 10.74 21.43 5.83
C GLU A 289 11.78 21.62 4.71
N LEU A 290 12.28 22.84 4.53
CA LEU A 290 13.30 23.13 3.53
C LEU A 290 14.67 22.55 3.90
N ASN A 291 14.99 22.48 5.20
CA ASN A 291 16.18 21.76 5.68
C ASN A 291 16.07 20.25 5.39
N LEU A 292 14.89 19.66 5.54
CA LEU A 292 14.66 18.25 5.16
C LEU A 292 14.81 18.02 3.66
N ILE A 293 14.31 18.92 2.81
CA ILE A 293 14.57 18.85 1.35
C ILE A 293 16.07 18.86 1.07
N TYR A 294 16.83 19.72 1.75
CA TYR A 294 18.29 19.79 1.57
C TYR A 294 18.95 18.45 1.95
N SER A 295 18.70 17.96 3.16
CA SER A 295 19.34 16.75 3.66
C SER A 295 18.91 15.49 2.91
N ASN A 296 17.63 15.35 2.59
CA ASN A 296 17.07 14.08 2.08
C ASN A 296 17.04 14.01 0.55
N LEU A 297 16.97 15.15 -0.15
CA LEU A 297 16.93 15.17 -1.61
C LEU A 297 18.19 15.78 -2.22
N TYR A 298 18.53 17.02 -1.86
CA TYR A 298 19.62 17.75 -2.51
C TYR A 298 20.97 17.05 -2.31
N LEU A 299 21.31 16.69 -1.07
CA LEU A 299 22.54 15.99 -0.78
C LEU A 299 22.62 14.65 -1.51
N HIS A 300 21.50 14.00 -1.80
CA HIS A 300 21.46 12.70 -2.49
C HIS A 300 21.30 12.81 -4.02
N ASP A 301 21.51 14.00 -4.60
CA ASP A 301 21.37 14.25 -6.04
C ASP A 301 19.95 13.95 -6.59
N LEU A 302 18.92 14.00 -5.74
CA LEU A 302 17.52 13.81 -6.09
C LEU A 302 16.81 15.16 -6.29
N GLY A 303 15.63 15.18 -6.93
CA GLY A 303 14.82 16.40 -7.03
C GLY A 303 15.26 17.42 -8.08
N TYR A 304 16.29 17.13 -8.87
CA TYR A 304 16.79 17.96 -9.97
C TYR A 304 17.08 19.41 -9.56
N PHE A 305 17.72 19.57 -8.40
CA PHE A 305 18.21 20.86 -7.96
C PHE A 305 19.47 21.27 -8.75
N PRO A 306 19.68 22.57 -9.02
CA PRO A 306 20.93 23.06 -9.60
C PRO A 306 22.12 22.73 -8.68
N ARG A 307 23.24 22.29 -9.27
CA ARG A 307 24.47 21.96 -8.50
C ARG A 307 25.24 23.18 -7.99
N GLN A 308 24.92 24.37 -8.48
CA GLN A 308 25.49 25.61 -7.99
C GLN A 308 24.86 26.00 -6.65
N THR A 309 25.60 26.71 -5.80
CA THR A 309 25.06 27.22 -4.54
C THR A 309 23.88 28.14 -4.80
N GLU A 310 22.71 27.78 -4.27
CA GLU A 310 21.49 28.59 -4.38
C GLU A 310 20.80 28.76 -3.03
N SER A 311 20.18 29.92 -2.81
CA SER A 311 19.33 30.16 -1.65
C SER A 311 17.87 29.92 -2.02
N TYR A 312 17.18 29.16 -1.18
CA TYR A 312 15.75 28.87 -1.33
C TYR A 312 14.94 29.60 -0.28
N TRP A 313 13.85 30.22 -0.70
CA TRP A 313 12.89 30.80 0.24
C TRP A 313 12.20 29.72 1.05
N SER A 314 12.22 29.85 2.38
CA SER A 314 11.22 29.20 3.23
C SER A 314 9.98 30.10 3.34
N SER A 315 8.89 29.62 3.92
CA SER A 315 7.70 30.39 4.26
C SER A 315 7.83 31.12 5.61
N THR A 316 8.97 30.98 6.30
CA THR A 316 9.12 31.43 7.69
C THR A 316 9.65 32.87 7.75
N GLU A 317 8.80 33.77 8.23
CA GLU A 317 9.08 35.18 8.47
C GLU A 317 10.03 35.38 9.65
N VAL A 318 10.93 36.37 9.54
CA VAL A 318 11.75 36.85 10.67
C VAL A 318 11.13 38.12 11.24
N ASP A 319 10.94 39.12 10.38
CA ASP A 319 10.41 40.43 10.73
C ASP A 319 9.75 41.10 9.52
N ALA A 320 9.42 42.38 9.62
CA ALA A 320 8.68 43.11 8.58
C ALA A 320 9.42 43.17 7.24
N THR A 321 10.75 43.06 7.26
CA THR A 321 11.65 43.24 6.11
C THR A 321 12.34 41.96 5.66
N SER A 322 12.43 40.95 6.53
CA SER A 322 13.29 39.78 6.31
C SER A 322 12.58 38.44 6.52
N ALA A 323 13.05 37.40 5.83
CA ALA A 323 12.58 36.02 5.98
C ALA A 323 13.73 35.02 5.94
N TYR A 324 13.48 33.79 6.39
CA TYR A 324 14.49 32.73 6.37
C TYR A 324 14.69 32.13 4.98
N VAL A 325 15.94 31.75 4.72
CA VAL A 325 16.33 30.93 3.57
C VAL A 325 17.15 29.74 4.04
N THR A 326 17.15 28.68 3.22
CA THR A 326 18.14 27.61 3.32
C THR A 326 19.08 27.70 2.13
N HIS A 327 20.39 27.64 2.39
CA HIS A 327 21.43 27.64 1.37
C HIS A 327 21.72 26.21 0.93
N PHE A 328 21.42 25.92 -0.33
CA PHE A 328 21.69 24.64 -0.96
C PHE A 328 23.11 24.68 -1.50
N THR A 329 24.07 24.31 -0.65
CA THR A 329 25.50 24.32 -0.97
C THR A 329 25.96 22.91 -1.30
N TYR A 330 26.53 22.71 -2.49
CA TYR A 330 27.06 21.41 -2.86
C TYR A 330 28.21 21.01 -1.93
N THR A 331 28.17 19.76 -1.48
CA THR A 331 29.22 19.12 -0.69
C THR A 331 29.22 17.63 -0.99
N SER A 332 30.39 17.00 -0.86
CA SER A 332 30.51 15.54 -0.93
C SER A 332 30.05 14.84 0.36
N ASP A 333 29.92 15.58 1.45
CA ASP A 333 29.44 15.07 2.75
C ASP A 333 27.91 14.97 2.73
N LYS A 334 27.39 13.74 2.70
CA LYS A 334 25.95 13.45 2.67
C LYS A 334 25.24 13.67 4.01
N GLU A 335 25.99 13.94 5.09
CA GLU A 335 25.46 14.26 6.41
C GLU A 335 25.59 15.75 6.76
N TYR A 336 26.03 16.57 5.80
CA TYR A 336 26.23 17.99 6.03
C TYR A 336 24.94 18.70 6.43
N GLY A 337 24.97 19.43 7.55
CA GLY A 337 23.81 20.17 8.04
C GLY A 337 23.38 21.30 7.11
N ALA A 338 22.07 21.48 6.96
CA ALA A 338 21.50 22.60 6.21
C ALA A 338 21.94 23.95 6.81
N THR A 339 22.52 24.82 5.98
CA THR A 339 22.91 26.17 6.41
C THR A 339 21.76 27.14 6.13
N ASN A 340 21.38 27.92 7.13
CA ASN A 340 20.26 28.85 7.04
C ASN A 340 20.75 30.30 7.06
N GLY A 341 19.98 31.19 6.42
CA GLY A 341 20.25 32.62 6.37
C GLY A 341 18.99 33.45 6.55
N ILE A 342 19.18 34.77 6.69
CA ILE A 342 18.11 35.76 6.73
C ILE A 342 18.34 36.70 5.56
N VAL A 343 17.33 36.88 4.72
CA VAL A 343 17.42 37.72 3.51
C VAL A 343 16.23 38.67 3.45
N PHE A 344 16.45 39.85 2.88
CA PHE A 344 15.38 40.83 2.64
C PHE A 344 14.33 40.27 1.68
N LYS A 345 13.06 40.50 2.01
CA LYS A 345 11.90 39.92 1.31
C LYS A 345 11.77 40.39 -0.14
N ASP A 346 12.40 41.51 -0.50
CA ASP A 346 12.43 42.10 -1.84
C ASP A 346 13.45 41.45 -2.79
N ILE A 347 14.23 40.47 -2.33
CA ILE A 347 15.17 39.72 -3.17
C ILE A 347 14.48 38.52 -3.82
N ALA A 348 14.67 38.36 -5.14
CA ALA A 348 14.16 37.21 -5.88
C ALA A 348 15.07 35.98 -5.70
N LEU A 349 14.55 34.92 -5.07
CA LEU A 349 15.30 33.69 -4.80
C LEU A 349 14.58 32.43 -5.30
N SER A 350 15.27 31.29 -5.24
CA SER A 350 14.77 30.00 -5.72
C SER A 350 13.59 29.50 -4.88
N ILE A 351 12.65 28.82 -5.55
CA ILE A 351 11.38 28.37 -4.98
C ILE A 351 11.18 26.91 -5.36
N ARG A 352 10.93 26.07 -4.35
CA ARG A 352 10.54 24.68 -4.51
C ARG A 352 9.21 24.45 -3.75
N PRO A 353 8.08 24.33 -4.45
CA PRO A 353 6.81 23.97 -3.83
C PRO A 353 6.89 22.62 -3.11
N ILE A 354 6.13 22.47 -2.04
CA ILE A 354 5.87 21.19 -1.39
C ILE A 354 4.36 20.98 -1.18
N ARG A 355 3.92 19.74 -1.00
CA ARG A 355 2.56 19.40 -0.57
C ARG A 355 2.58 18.22 0.40
N SER A 356 1.49 18.08 1.15
CA SER A 356 1.23 16.90 1.98
C SER A 356 0.45 15.85 1.20
N PHE A 357 0.70 14.58 1.48
CA PHE A 357 -0.10 13.46 0.99
C PHE A 357 -0.54 12.53 2.11
#